data_AF-A0A3S4D819-F1
#
_entry.id   AF-A0A3S4D819-F1
#
_cell.length_a   1.000
_cell.length_b   1.000
_cell.length_c   1.000
_cell.angle_alpha   90.00
_cell.angle_beta   90.00
_cell.angle_gamma   90.00
#
_symmetry.space_group_name_H-M   'P 1'
#
loop_
_entity.id
_entity.type
_entity.pdbx_description
1 polymer ?
#
loop_
_entity_poly.entity_id
_entity_poly.type
_entity_poly.pdbx_seq_one_letter_code
_entity_poly.pdbx_strand_id
1 'polypeptide(L)'
;MSQVTRLVVMLLASLVFMVAARADHMTGQYSGSGAAQGINLSLQQSGRTVTGQLSGQTSGTLNGQSDGGENVTGVLTFSNGQQVQFQALHSPQGITIGIMGDQGMEEYVFMRGGGGVTPQPGLGPQPQPQPQPGPQPGPTGGDDGGYYVGVNGQPIGPVTRQQVLEALAAGQITGTSLAWKQGMADWAPLNTLPEFAQTNQGPPELPGGDGPPELPGGGKTSGPVSETQRKISAMMLGSALGVFAHELGHAMIGELGIPATGSEEDTVDEFSALVLSSMLRDTQGMAPDMVAFLTEMVSYSTLLWYHDASRSKQQGMELPWYDEHSAGEARFRNTLCIIYGSSPTYFKGLADRVQFPDRERSRCEVDFAKRNRAWELIVQPFARNQGGEYPGMQPANAKGAALKVSYQPSQTSFGKGLQTELQNLHLFEEFAANIETLLVWQRDLDIVFADCGTANAFYDPQNARIVMCWEGIEHFFWTVAEPEGITKASLGLN
;
A
#
# COMPACT_ATOMS: atom_id res chain seq x y z
N MET A 1 -24.76 19.39 -4.81
CA MET A 1 -24.83 17.92 -5.01
C MET A 1 -24.90 17.62 -6.51
N SER A 2 -23.79 17.15 -7.08
CA SER A 2 -23.75 16.62 -8.45
C SER A 2 -24.31 15.19 -8.44
N GLN A 3 -25.07 14.80 -9.46
CA GLN A 3 -25.51 13.41 -9.61
C GLN A 3 -24.34 12.41 -9.74
N VAL A 4 -23.13 12.90 -10.01
CA VAL A 4 -21.91 12.08 -10.09
C VAL A 4 -21.37 11.73 -8.71
N THR A 5 -21.48 12.62 -7.72
CA THR A 5 -21.19 12.25 -6.33
C THR A 5 -22.10 11.08 -5.94
N ARG A 6 -23.38 11.09 -6.32
CA ARG A 6 -24.29 9.97 -6.04
C ARG A 6 -23.99 8.68 -6.82
N LEU A 7 -23.46 8.75 -8.04
CA LEU A 7 -23.17 7.55 -8.86
C LEU A 7 -21.82 6.91 -8.49
N VAL A 8 -20.79 7.74 -8.22
CA VAL A 8 -19.46 7.29 -7.76
C VAL A 8 -19.51 6.81 -6.32
N VAL A 9 -20.31 7.45 -5.47
CA VAL A 9 -20.59 7.02 -4.08
C VAL A 9 -21.36 5.71 -4.04
N MET A 10 -22.43 5.55 -4.83
CA MET A 10 -23.16 4.27 -4.84
C MET A 10 -22.34 3.12 -5.42
N LEU A 11 -21.41 3.40 -6.35
CA LEU A 11 -20.53 2.39 -6.93
C LEU A 11 -19.38 2.01 -6.00
N LEU A 12 -18.62 2.96 -5.43
CA LEU A 12 -17.55 2.62 -4.46
C LEU A 12 -18.09 1.84 -3.25
N ALA A 13 -19.30 2.19 -2.80
CA ALA A 13 -20.02 1.51 -1.73
C ALA A 13 -20.46 0.07 -2.03
N SER A 14 -20.68 -0.23 -3.31
CA SER A 14 -21.03 -1.58 -3.76
C SER A 14 -19.85 -2.35 -4.37
N LEU A 15 -18.70 -1.69 -4.58
CA LEU A 15 -17.50 -2.26 -5.21
C LEU A 15 -16.46 -2.76 -4.20
N VAL A 16 -16.56 -2.42 -2.92
CA VAL A 16 -15.77 -3.08 -1.86
C VAL A 16 -16.43 -4.42 -1.49
N PHE A 17 -16.58 -5.31 -2.46
CA PHE A 17 -17.08 -6.70 -2.32
C PHE A 17 -18.61 -6.88 -2.26
N MET A 18 -19.27 -6.69 -3.38
CA MET A 18 -20.41 -7.54 -3.76
C MET A 18 -20.30 -7.95 -5.22
N VAL A 19 -19.60 -9.05 -5.51
CA VAL A 19 -20.08 -10.27 -6.19
C VAL A 19 -18.98 -11.31 -5.96
N ALA A 20 -19.33 -12.58 -5.73
CA ALA A 20 -18.36 -13.67 -5.79
C ALA A 20 -17.59 -13.59 -7.12
N ALA A 21 -16.25 -13.47 -7.06
CA ALA A 21 -15.41 -13.48 -8.26
C ALA A 21 -15.73 -14.75 -9.06
N ARG A 22 -16.35 -14.58 -10.22
CA ARG A 22 -16.48 -15.63 -11.22
C ARG A 22 -15.49 -15.38 -12.35
N ALA A 23 -14.22 -15.43 -11.99
CA ALA A 23 -13.17 -15.73 -12.94
C ALA A 23 -12.55 -17.09 -12.58
N ASP A 24 -13.36 -18.15 -12.67
CA ASP A 24 -12.91 -19.56 -12.62
C ASP A 24 -12.09 -19.90 -13.89
N HIS A 25 -11.07 -19.10 -14.19
CA HIS A 25 -10.33 -19.05 -15.46
C HIS A 25 -9.46 -20.29 -15.70
N MET A 26 -9.17 -21.04 -14.63
CA MET A 26 -8.54 -22.37 -14.66
C MET A 26 -9.52 -23.50 -15.00
N THR A 27 -10.83 -23.22 -15.07
CA THR A 27 -11.82 -24.22 -15.49
C THR A 27 -11.64 -24.54 -16.96
N GLY A 28 -11.41 -25.81 -17.27
CA GLY A 28 -11.13 -26.23 -18.63
C GLY A 28 -10.68 -27.67 -18.79
N GLN A 29 -10.48 -28.06 -20.04
CA GLN A 29 -9.89 -29.34 -20.44
C GLN A 29 -8.49 -29.09 -21.00
N TYR A 30 -7.54 -29.91 -20.56
CA TYR A 30 -6.14 -29.81 -20.92
C TYR A 30 -5.60 -31.17 -21.37
N SER A 31 -4.72 -31.16 -22.36
CA SER A 31 -4.04 -32.35 -22.88
C SER A 31 -2.57 -32.31 -22.52
N GLY A 32 -2.08 -33.37 -21.89
CA GLY A 32 -0.68 -33.48 -21.49
C GLY A 32 0.26 -33.50 -22.70
N SER A 33 1.40 -32.84 -22.56
CA SER A 33 2.49 -32.81 -23.54
C SER A 33 3.80 -33.29 -22.91
N GLY A 34 4.78 -33.66 -23.74
CA GLY A 34 6.07 -34.16 -23.27
C GLY A 34 5.91 -35.36 -22.32
N ALA A 35 6.40 -35.23 -21.09
CA ALA A 35 6.29 -36.27 -20.05
C ALA A 35 4.84 -36.59 -19.62
N ALA A 36 3.88 -35.71 -19.88
CA ALA A 36 2.46 -35.91 -19.60
C ALA A 36 1.66 -36.44 -20.82
N GLN A 37 2.32 -36.75 -21.94
CA GLN A 37 1.63 -37.14 -23.17
C GLN A 37 0.73 -38.37 -22.95
N GLY A 38 -0.53 -38.27 -23.38
CA GLY A 38 -1.54 -39.32 -23.20
C GLY A 38 -2.31 -39.26 -21.88
N ILE A 39 -2.07 -38.23 -21.07
CA ILE A 39 -2.87 -37.89 -19.88
C ILE A 39 -3.73 -36.66 -20.21
N ASN A 40 -5.01 -36.69 -19.86
CA ASN A 40 -5.91 -35.56 -19.95
C ASN A 40 -6.26 -35.07 -18.54
N LEU A 41 -6.38 -33.75 -18.40
CA LEU A 41 -6.72 -33.08 -17.15
C LEU A 41 -7.98 -32.24 -17.36
N SER A 42 -9.00 -32.50 -16.55
CA SER A 42 -10.19 -31.66 -16.44
C SER A 42 -10.12 -30.88 -15.14
N LEU A 43 -10.17 -29.55 -15.19
CA LEU A 43 -10.20 -28.69 -14.01
C LEU A 43 -11.54 -27.97 -13.89
N GLN A 44 -12.01 -27.84 -12.65
CA GLN A 44 -13.10 -26.96 -12.25
C GLN A 44 -12.63 -26.13 -11.07
N GLN A 45 -12.57 -24.83 -11.29
CA GLN A 45 -12.32 -23.84 -10.26
C GLN A 45 -13.67 -23.31 -9.74
N SER A 46 -13.74 -23.05 -8.45
CA SER A 46 -14.80 -22.29 -7.81
C SER A 46 -14.16 -21.36 -6.77
N GLY A 47 -13.99 -20.09 -7.16
CA GLY A 47 -13.16 -19.14 -6.41
C GLY A 47 -11.72 -19.65 -6.35
N ARG A 48 -11.19 -19.89 -5.15
CA ARG A 48 -9.85 -20.47 -4.96
C ARG A 48 -9.80 -21.97 -4.98
N THR A 49 -10.93 -22.66 -4.82
CA THR A 49 -10.91 -24.13 -4.81
C THR A 49 -10.76 -24.63 -6.24
N VAL A 50 -9.70 -25.37 -6.51
CA VAL A 50 -9.45 -26.00 -7.81
C VAL A 50 -9.58 -27.51 -7.62
N THR A 51 -10.60 -28.09 -8.24
CA THR A 51 -10.80 -29.54 -8.29
C THR A 51 -10.54 -30.02 -9.71
N GLY A 52 -10.14 -31.28 -9.85
CA GLY A 52 -9.90 -31.83 -11.18
C GLY A 52 -9.82 -33.34 -11.24
N GLN A 53 -9.80 -33.84 -12.47
CA GLN A 53 -9.73 -35.25 -12.76
C GLN A 53 -8.67 -35.52 -13.82
N LEU A 54 -7.77 -36.47 -13.54
CA LEU A 54 -6.85 -37.05 -14.50
C LEU A 54 -7.50 -38.26 -15.17
N SER A 55 -7.29 -38.40 -16.47
CA SER A 55 -7.73 -39.55 -17.26
C SER A 55 -6.74 -39.90 -18.38
N GLY A 56 -6.87 -41.09 -18.98
CA GLY A 56 -5.94 -41.58 -20.00
C GLY A 56 -4.95 -42.59 -19.42
N GLN A 57 -3.66 -42.43 -19.72
CA GLN A 57 -2.62 -43.34 -19.22
C GLN A 57 -2.46 -43.30 -17.70
N THR A 58 -2.76 -42.14 -17.09
CA THR A 58 -2.80 -41.96 -15.65
C THR A 58 -4.17 -41.43 -15.27
N SER A 59 -4.75 -41.97 -14.20
CA SER A 59 -6.06 -41.55 -13.69
C SER A 59 -5.99 -41.22 -12.20
N GLY A 60 -6.84 -40.30 -11.77
CA GLY A 60 -6.82 -39.77 -10.42
C GLY A 60 -7.68 -38.51 -10.28
N THR A 61 -7.66 -37.96 -9.08
CA THR A 61 -8.34 -36.70 -8.75
C THR A 61 -7.33 -35.69 -8.22
N LEU A 62 -7.61 -34.42 -8.48
CA LEU A 62 -6.83 -33.28 -8.03
C LEU A 62 -7.72 -32.44 -7.13
N ASN A 63 -7.21 -32.08 -5.95
CA ASN A 63 -7.85 -31.11 -5.07
C ASN A 63 -6.79 -30.12 -4.60
N GLY A 64 -6.97 -28.84 -4.94
CA GLY A 64 -6.02 -27.78 -4.63
C GLY A 64 -6.69 -26.44 -4.36
N GLN A 65 -5.85 -25.49 -3.96
CA GLN A 65 -6.23 -24.11 -3.69
C GLN A 65 -5.34 -23.19 -4.53
N SER A 66 -5.98 -22.30 -5.29
CA SER A 66 -5.33 -21.19 -5.98
C SER A 66 -4.91 -20.13 -4.96
N ASP A 67 -3.78 -19.48 -5.20
CA ASP A 67 -3.32 -18.31 -4.46
C ASP A 67 -4.07 -17.01 -4.83
N GLY A 68 -5.18 -17.12 -5.57
CA GLY A 68 -5.95 -15.99 -6.09
C GLY A 68 -5.39 -15.39 -7.39
N GLY A 69 -4.25 -15.91 -7.86
CA GLY A 69 -3.73 -15.70 -9.20
C GLY A 69 -3.62 -17.04 -9.93
N GLU A 70 -2.52 -17.22 -10.67
CA GLU A 70 -2.31 -18.37 -11.54
C GLU A 70 -1.72 -19.61 -10.83
N ASN A 71 -1.26 -19.50 -9.57
CA ASN A 71 -0.64 -20.64 -8.88
C ASN A 71 -1.68 -21.47 -8.14
N VAL A 72 -1.52 -22.79 -8.14
CA VAL A 72 -2.36 -23.74 -7.40
C VAL A 72 -1.48 -24.70 -6.63
N THR A 73 -1.82 -24.99 -5.38
CA THR A 73 -1.15 -26.03 -4.59
C THR A 73 -2.17 -27.01 -4.03
N GLY A 74 -1.81 -28.27 -3.90
CA GLY A 74 -2.75 -29.26 -3.40
C GLY A 74 -2.28 -30.69 -3.46
N VAL A 75 -3.24 -31.61 -3.39
CA VAL A 75 -3.01 -33.05 -3.40
C VAL A 75 -3.57 -33.65 -4.68
N LEU A 76 -2.72 -34.44 -5.34
CA LEU A 76 -3.12 -35.34 -6.41
C LEU A 76 -3.25 -36.75 -5.85
N THR A 77 -4.44 -37.34 -5.99
CA THR A 77 -4.74 -38.72 -5.58
C THR A 77 -4.90 -39.58 -6.81
N PHE A 78 -3.93 -40.46 -7.07
CA PHE A 78 -3.98 -41.40 -8.18
C PHE A 78 -4.99 -42.53 -7.90
N SER A 79 -5.51 -43.17 -8.95
CA SER A 79 -6.50 -44.25 -8.83
C SER A 79 -5.99 -45.49 -8.09
N ASN A 80 -4.67 -45.66 -7.94
CA ASN A 80 -4.06 -46.69 -7.11
C ASN A 80 -4.04 -46.33 -5.60
N GLY A 81 -4.58 -45.17 -5.22
CA GLY A 81 -4.63 -44.67 -3.85
C GLY A 81 -3.40 -43.86 -3.41
N GLN A 82 -2.37 -43.75 -4.25
CA GLN A 82 -1.19 -42.95 -3.94
C GLN A 82 -1.54 -41.45 -3.96
N GLN A 83 -1.08 -40.73 -2.94
CA GLN A 83 -1.24 -39.27 -2.83
C GLN A 83 0.11 -38.58 -2.94
N VAL A 84 0.17 -37.51 -3.73
CA VAL A 84 1.35 -36.66 -3.87
C VAL A 84 0.95 -35.20 -3.76
N GLN A 85 1.82 -34.39 -3.16
CA GLN A 85 1.67 -32.94 -3.17
C GLN A 85 2.09 -32.40 -4.53
N PHE A 86 1.33 -31.43 -5.04
CA PHE A 86 1.66 -30.72 -6.26
C PHE A 86 1.66 -29.21 -6.06
N GLN A 87 2.46 -28.54 -6.87
CA GLN A 87 2.37 -27.12 -7.14
C GLN A 87 2.12 -26.95 -8.63
N ALA A 88 1.26 -26.03 -9.02
CA ALA A 88 0.94 -25.80 -10.41
C ALA A 88 0.90 -24.31 -10.73
N LEU A 89 1.24 -23.97 -11.96
CA LEU A 89 1.16 -22.63 -12.51
C LEU A 89 0.29 -22.68 -13.76
N HIS A 90 -0.82 -21.95 -13.74
CA HIS A 90 -1.75 -21.82 -14.85
C HIS A 90 -1.34 -20.66 -15.77
N SER A 91 -1.79 -20.72 -17.01
CA SER A 91 -1.66 -19.68 -18.03
C SER A 91 -2.80 -19.83 -19.03
N PRO A 92 -3.06 -18.82 -19.89
CA PRO A 92 -4.05 -18.96 -20.96
C PRO A 92 -3.79 -20.13 -21.92
N GLN A 93 -2.54 -20.58 -22.04
CA GLN A 93 -2.10 -21.61 -22.99
C GLN A 93 -2.13 -23.02 -22.39
N GLY A 94 -2.15 -23.14 -21.06
CA GLY A 94 -2.05 -24.43 -20.38
C GLY A 94 -1.72 -24.29 -18.89
N ILE A 95 -1.53 -25.42 -18.23
CA ILE A 95 -1.11 -25.51 -16.82
C ILE A 95 0.09 -26.44 -16.69
N THR A 96 1.09 -26.00 -15.93
CA THR A 96 2.24 -26.83 -15.55
C THR A 96 2.03 -27.33 -14.13
N ILE A 97 2.12 -28.63 -13.91
CA ILE A 97 2.01 -29.28 -12.59
C ILE A 97 3.37 -29.84 -12.21
N GLY A 98 3.98 -29.29 -11.17
CA GLY A 98 5.16 -29.82 -10.50
C GLY A 98 4.78 -30.79 -9.37
N ILE A 99 5.32 -31.99 -9.39
CA ILE A 99 5.19 -32.99 -8.32
C ILE A 99 6.54 -33.08 -7.59
N MET A 100 6.52 -32.99 -6.27
CA MET A 100 7.74 -33.11 -5.47
C MET A 100 8.06 -34.58 -5.22
N GLY A 101 9.14 -35.08 -5.83
CA GLY A 101 9.67 -36.43 -5.63
C GLY A 101 11.01 -36.44 -4.89
N ASP A 102 11.57 -37.63 -4.68
CA ASP A 102 12.79 -37.85 -3.89
C ASP A 102 14.05 -37.22 -4.52
N GLN A 103 14.03 -36.91 -5.82
CA GLN A 103 15.14 -36.32 -6.56
C GLN A 103 14.92 -34.85 -6.99
N GLY A 104 13.84 -34.23 -6.52
CA GLY A 104 13.47 -32.85 -6.88
C GLY A 104 12.05 -32.74 -7.43
N MET A 105 11.74 -31.57 -7.99
CA MET A 105 10.43 -31.30 -8.60
C MET A 105 10.42 -31.80 -10.04
N GLU A 106 9.47 -32.67 -10.37
CA GLU A 106 9.20 -33.11 -11.73
C GLU A 106 8.01 -32.34 -12.30
N GLU A 107 8.17 -31.73 -13.47
CA GLU A 107 7.15 -30.89 -14.10
C GLU A 107 6.42 -31.61 -15.25
N TYR A 108 5.10 -31.46 -15.25
CA TYR A 108 4.19 -32.05 -16.22
C TYR A 108 3.34 -30.94 -16.85
N VAL A 109 3.45 -30.75 -18.16
CA VAL A 109 2.80 -29.66 -18.88
C VAL A 109 1.51 -30.15 -19.54
N PHE A 110 0.41 -29.41 -19.35
CA PHE A 110 -0.88 -29.69 -19.94
C PHE A 110 -1.36 -28.49 -20.75
N MET A 111 -1.54 -28.67 -22.06
CA MET A 111 -1.94 -27.60 -22.98
C MET A 111 -3.45 -27.50 -23.07
N ARG A 112 -3.99 -26.28 -23.10
CA ARG A 112 -5.43 -26.04 -23.35
C ARG A 112 -5.72 -26.34 -24.82
N GLY A 113 -6.77 -27.12 -25.10
CA GLY A 113 -7.05 -27.59 -26.46
C GLY A 113 -7.21 -26.45 -27.47
N GLY A 114 -6.20 -26.21 -28.33
CA GLY A 114 -6.30 -25.23 -29.43
C GLY A 114 -5.05 -24.52 -29.98
N GLY A 115 -3.81 -24.83 -29.58
CA GLY A 115 -2.62 -24.09 -30.06
C GLY A 115 -1.43 -24.97 -30.45
N GLY A 116 -0.98 -24.89 -31.71
CA GLY A 116 0.18 -25.59 -32.23
C GLY A 116 1.52 -25.05 -31.73
N VAL A 117 2.53 -25.93 -31.72
CA VAL A 117 3.87 -25.76 -31.13
C VAL A 117 4.76 -24.84 -31.98
N THR A 118 5.44 -23.87 -31.35
CA THR A 118 6.74 -23.36 -31.82
C THR A 118 7.84 -23.78 -30.83
N PRO A 119 8.95 -24.41 -31.27
CA PRO A 119 10.02 -24.83 -30.37
C PRO A 119 10.94 -23.68 -29.98
N GLN A 120 11.36 -23.65 -28.71
CA GLN A 120 12.32 -22.69 -28.14
C GLN A 120 13.77 -23.24 -28.30
N PRO A 121 14.80 -22.43 -28.63
CA PRO A 121 16.18 -22.90 -28.77
C PRO A 121 16.89 -23.07 -27.42
N GLY A 122 17.77 -24.07 -27.34
CA GLY A 122 18.45 -24.50 -26.11
C GLY A 122 19.48 -23.52 -25.52
N LEU A 123 19.58 -23.56 -24.19
CA LEU A 123 20.49 -22.78 -23.37
C LEU A 123 21.93 -23.30 -23.46
N GLY A 124 22.88 -22.43 -23.80
CA GLY A 124 24.32 -22.68 -23.70
C GLY A 124 24.87 -22.40 -22.28
N PRO A 125 26.07 -22.89 -21.95
CA PRO A 125 26.60 -22.86 -20.58
C PRO A 125 27.05 -21.46 -20.12
N GLN A 126 26.75 -21.14 -18.85
CA GLN A 126 27.13 -19.89 -18.17
C GLN A 126 28.63 -19.81 -17.81
N PRO A 127 29.27 -18.62 -17.83
CA PRO A 127 30.62 -18.41 -17.30
C PRO A 127 30.63 -18.11 -15.79
N GLN A 128 31.71 -18.54 -15.11
CA GLN A 128 31.96 -18.35 -13.67
C GLN A 128 32.35 -16.90 -13.29
N PRO A 129 32.10 -16.45 -12.04
CA PRO A 129 32.40 -15.09 -11.58
C PRO A 129 33.88 -14.88 -11.17
N GLN A 130 34.41 -13.68 -11.43
CA GLN A 130 35.70 -13.19 -10.91
C GLN A 130 35.52 -12.18 -9.75
N PRO A 131 36.53 -11.99 -8.87
CA PRO A 131 36.42 -11.22 -7.62
C PRO A 131 36.61 -9.70 -7.78
N GLN A 132 35.90 -8.90 -6.97
CA GLN A 132 36.00 -7.42 -6.89
C GLN A 132 37.09 -6.93 -5.90
N PRO A 133 37.72 -5.75 -6.14
CA PRO A 133 38.59 -5.07 -5.17
C PRO A 133 37.83 -4.12 -4.21
N GLY A 134 38.40 -3.90 -3.01
CA GLY A 134 37.81 -3.18 -1.87
C GLY A 134 37.88 -1.63 -1.89
N PRO A 135 37.40 -0.96 -0.82
CA PRO A 135 37.04 0.46 -0.83
C PRO A 135 38.18 1.42 -0.40
N GLN A 136 38.13 2.68 -0.86
CA GLN A 136 38.95 3.80 -0.37
C GLN A 136 38.09 5.00 0.10
N PRO A 137 38.63 5.86 1.00
CA PRO A 137 37.87 6.82 1.81
C PRO A 137 37.74 8.23 1.18
N GLY A 138 36.70 8.97 1.61
CA GLY A 138 36.29 10.28 1.09
C GLY A 138 36.97 11.51 1.71
N PRO A 139 36.56 12.75 1.33
CA PRO A 139 37.10 13.99 1.88
C PRO A 139 36.14 14.79 2.77
N THR A 140 36.78 15.56 3.64
CA THR A 140 36.35 16.40 4.77
C THR A 140 35.89 17.83 4.40
N GLY A 141 34.87 18.35 5.15
CA GLY A 141 34.76 19.70 5.78
C GLY A 141 34.72 21.01 4.95
N GLY A 142 33.74 21.89 5.25
CA GLY A 142 33.75 23.31 4.85
C GLY A 142 32.66 24.21 5.50
N ASP A 143 33.13 25.26 6.22
CA ASP A 143 32.70 26.68 6.24
C ASP A 143 31.50 27.31 7.00
N ASP A 144 30.70 26.60 7.82
CA ASP A 144 29.57 27.27 8.52
C ASP A 144 29.80 27.73 9.97
N GLY A 145 31.05 27.76 10.46
CA GLY A 145 31.39 28.35 11.78
C GLY A 145 30.50 27.84 12.92
N GLY A 146 30.54 26.52 13.17
CA GLY A 146 29.51 25.82 13.92
C GLY A 146 29.19 26.37 15.32
N TYR A 147 27.90 26.27 15.65
CA TYR A 147 27.29 26.70 16.90
C TYR A 147 27.48 25.64 17.98
N TYR A 148 27.59 26.05 19.22
CA TYR A 148 27.43 25.18 20.38
C TYR A 148 26.13 25.59 21.09
N VAL A 149 25.29 24.61 21.44
CA VAL A 149 24.00 24.84 22.12
C VAL A 149 23.98 24.12 23.47
N GLY A 150 23.54 24.80 24.51
CA GLY A 150 23.40 24.26 25.85
C GLY A 150 22.14 23.40 25.99
N VAL A 151 22.31 22.10 26.17
CA VAL A 151 21.23 21.13 26.42
C VAL A 151 21.53 20.45 27.76
N ASN A 152 20.59 20.50 28.72
CA ASN A 152 20.76 19.94 30.07
C ASN A 152 22.04 20.41 30.81
N GLY A 153 22.44 21.66 30.59
CA GLY A 153 23.63 22.26 31.21
C GLY A 153 24.97 21.83 30.59
N GLN A 154 24.95 21.09 29.47
CA GLN A 154 26.14 20.70 28.72
C GLN A 154 26.12 21.32 27.32
N PRO A 155 27.28 21.82 26.82
CA PRO A 155 27.37 22.34 25.46
C PRO A 155 27.46 21.20 24.44
N ILE A 156 26.61 21.22 23.43
CA ILE A 156 26.62 20.30 22.29
C ILE A 156 26.98 21.09 21.03
N GLY A 157 28.04 20.69 20.34
CA GLY A 157 28.54 21.35 19.13
C GLY A 157 29.96 20.91 18.74
N PRO A 158 30.50 21.40 17.62
CA PRO A 158 29.90 22.39 16.72
C PRO A 158 28.80 21.78 15.84
N VAL A 159 27.62 22.40 15.80
CA VAL A 159 26.46 22.06 14.94
C VAL A 159 26.19 23.18 13.94
N THR A 160 25.53 22.89 12.82
CA THR A 160 25.22 23.91 11.80
C THR A 160 23.99 24.73 12.17
N ARG A 161 23.81 25.90 11.53
CA ARG A 161 22.61 26.74 11.74
C ARG A 161 21.32 25.95 11.48
N GLN A 162 21.33 25.09 10.47
CA GLN A 162 20.17 24.29 10.07
C GLN A 162 19.82 23.24 11.14
N GLN A 163 20.81 22.58 11.73
CA GLN A 163 20.60 21.62 12.83
C GLN A 163 20.01 22.30 14.08
N VAL A 164 20.38 23.56 14.34
CA VAL A 164 19.78 24.37 15.41
C VAL A 164 18.30 24.68 15.11
N LEU A 165 17.94 24.95 13.85
CA LEU A 165 16.54 25.17 13.43
C LEU A 165 15.71 23.88 13.48
N GLU A 166 16.28 22.75 13.11
CA GLU A 166 15.64 21.43 13.18
C GLU A 166 15.39 21.01 14.64
N ALA A 167 16.36 21.23 15.53
CA ALA A 167 16.20 20.96 16.95
C ALA A 167 15.14 21.90 17.60
N LEU A 168 14.97 23.13 17.09
CA LEU A 168 13.86 24.01 17.47
C LEU A 168 12.51 23.48 16.97
N ALA A 169 12.44 22.99 15.73
CA ALA A 169 11.22 22.44 15.13
C ALA A 169 10.79 21.11 15.78
N ALA A 170 11.75 20.29 16.20
CA ALA A 170 11.53 19.05 16.94
C ALA A 170 11.29 19.26 18.45
N GLY A 171 11.33 20.51 18.95
CA GLY A 171 11.12 20.85 20.36
C GLY A 171 12.23 20.39 21.31
N GLN A 172 13.38 19.96 20.78
CA GLN A 172 14.52 19.44 21.55
C GLN A 172 15.31 20.56 22.25
N ILE A 173 15.24 21.78 21.69
CA ILE A 173 15.74 23.02 22.28
C ILE A 173 14.68 24.11 22.11
N THR A 174 14.79 25.19 22.88
CA THR A 174 13.81 26.29 22.85
C THR A 174 14.48 27.61 22.48
N GLY A 175 13.69 28.64 22.16
CA GLY A 175 14.23 29.97 21.86
C GLY A 175 15.06 30.58 23.00
N THR A 176 14.90 30.11 24.24
CA THR A 176 15.70 30.56 25.41
C THR A 176 16.92 29.69 25.68
N SER A 177 17.11 28.58 24.95
CA SER A 177 18.31 27.74 25.07
C SER A 177 19.55 28.56 24.70
N LEU A 178 20.62 28.41 25.47
CA LEU A 178 21.86 29.18 25.28
C LEU A 178 22.63 28.64 24.08
N ALA A 179 23.11 29.54 23.24
CA ALA A 179 23.99 29.23 22.12
C ALA A 179 25.22 30.13 22.11
N TRP A 180 26.31 29.60 21.58
CA TRP A 180 27.55 30.32 21.39
C TRP A 180 28.16 29.94 20.04
N LYS A 181 28.77 30.90 19.35
CA LYS A 181 29.55 30.67 18.13
C LYS A 181 30.85 31.45 18.17
N GLN A 182 31.80 31.05 17.33
CA GLN A 182 33.08 31.72 17.20
C GLN A 182 32.89 33.22 16.86
N GLY A 183 33.38 34.09 17.74
CA GLY A 183 33.23 35.55 17.65
C GLY A 183 32.25 36.17 18.65
N MET A 184 31.49 35.36 19.40
CA MET A 184 30.68 35.84 20.53
C MET A 184 31.51 35.99 21.81
N ALA A 185 31.27 37.06 22.56
CA ALA A 185 31.98 37.32 23.82
C ALA A 185 31.53 36.40 24.97
N ASP A 186 30.24 36.00 24.99
CA ASP A 186 29.66 35.08 25.98
C ASP A 186 28.47 34.32 25.36
N TRP A 187 27.96 33.29 26.04
CA TRP A 187 26.75 32.55 25.64
C TRP A 187 25.54 33.47 25.64
N ALA A 188 24.69 33.36 24.62
CA ALA A 188 23.46 34.13 24.52
C ALA A 188 22.26 33.22 24.20
N PRO A 189 21.03 33.55 24.66
CA PRO A 189 19.85 32.79 24.27
C PRO A 189 19.64 32.81 22.76
N LEU A 190 19.20 31.68 22.17
CA LEU A 190 19.06 31.52 20.72
C LEU A 190 18.23 32.64 20.09
N ASN A 191 17.11 33.02 20.70
CA ASN A 191 16.23 34.09 20.20
C ASN A 191 16.86 35.49 20.21
N THR A 192 18.01 35.68 20.87
CA THR A 192 18.76 36.96 20.84
C THR A 192 19.77 37.03 19.71
N LEU A 193 20.07 35.90 19.06
CA LEU A 193 20.94 35.87 17.89
C LEU A 193 20.11 36.26 16.65
N PRO A 194 20.52 37.30 15.89
CA PRO A 194 19.72 37.84 14.78
C PRO A 194 19.26 36.78 13.76
N GLU A 195 20.10 35.77 13.53
CA GLU A 195 19.84 34.65 12.63
C GLU A 195 18.80 33.65 13.15
N PHE A 196 18.41 33.71 14.41
CA PHE A 196 17.37 32.87 15.04
C PHE A 196 16.25 33.71 15.68
N ALA A 197 16.40 35.04 15.72
CA ALA A 197 15.47 35.99 16.32
C ALA A 197 14.09 36.06 15.63
N GLN A 198 13.91 35.44 14.45
CA GLN A 198 12.63 35.42 13.72
C GLN A 198 11.75 34.19 14.01
N THR A 199 12.07 33.38 15.02
CA THR A 199 11.26 32.19 15.37
C THR A 199 10.07 32.48 16.29
N ASN A 200 9.74 33.75 16.54
CA ASN A 200 8.52 34.17 17.24
C ASN A 200 7.98 35.44 16.58
N GLN A 201 7.21 35.32 15.49
CA GLN A 201 6.02 36.11 15.13
C GLN A 201 5.47 35.55 13.80
N GLY A 202 4.22 35.07 13.80
CA GLY A 202 3.54 34.71 12.56
C GLY A 202 3.32 35.93 11.65
N PRO A 203 2.96 35.74 10.36
CA PRO A 203 2.69 36.85 9.46
C PRO A 203 1.54 37.72 9.99
N PRO A 204 1.56 39.06 9.78
CA PRO A 204 0.52 39.94 10.28
C PRO A 204 -0.82 39.67 9.58
N GLU A 205 -1.93 39.86 10.30
CA GLU A 205 -3.29 39.92 9.72
C GLU A 205 -3.34 40.99 8.63
N LEU A 206 -3.84 40.61 7.44
CA LEU A 206 -4.17 41.56 6.39
C LEU A 206 -5.56 42.18 6.64
N PRO A 207 -5.75 43.47 6.29
CA PRO A 207 -6.90 44.26 6.72
C PRO A 207 -8.20 43.81 6.07
N GLY A 208 -9.28 43.84 6.85
CA GLY A 208 -10.64 43.55 6.38
C GLY A 208 -11.12 44.49 5.27
N GLY A 209 -11.83 43.92 4.32
CA GLY A 209 -12.54 44.63 3.26
C GLY A 209 -13.26 43.64 2.34
N ASP A 210 -14.57 43.51 2.55
CA ASP A 210 -15.62 42.96 1.69
C ASP A 210 -15.25 41.77 0.78
N GLY A 211 -15.67 40.58 1.22
CA GLY A 211 -15.48 39.33 0.50
C GLY A 211 -16.14 39.31 -0.89
N PRO A 212 -15.62 38.52 -1.84
CA PRO A 212 -16.27 38.30 -3.12
C PRO A 212 -17.56 37.47 -2.94
N PRO A 213 -18.57 37.66 -3.81
CA PRO A 213 -19.96 37.31 -3.53
C PRO A 213 -20.23 35.81 -3.55
N GLU A 214 -21.35 35.44 -2.93
CA GLU A 214 -21.91 34.09 -2.89
C GLU A 214 -21.99 33.45 -4.30
N LEU A 215 -21.59 32.17 -4.39
CA LEU A 215 -21.60 31.41 -5.64
C LEU A 215 -23.01 31.40 -6.27
N PRO A 216 -23.19 31.87 -7.52
CA PRO A 216 -24.48 31.79 -8.18
C PRO A 216 -24.78 30.34 -8.58
N GLY A 217 -25.87 29.80 -8.06
CA GLY A 217 -26.62 28.74 -8.74
C GLY A 217 -26.50 27.34 -8.14
N GLY A 218 -27.45 27.02 -7.26
CA GLY A 218 -28.05 25.69 -7.25
C GLY A 218 -28.64 25.41 -8.63
N GLY A 219 -27.87 24.77 -9.50
CA GLY A 219 -28.24 24.47 -10.87
C GLY A 219 -27.84 23.05 -11.23
N LYS A 220 -28.82 22.23 -11.63
CA LYS A 220 -28.65 20.87 -12.17
C LYS A 220 -27.76 20.93 -13.42
N THR A 221 -26.57 20.32 -13.40
CA THR A 221 -25.83 20.00 -14.63
C THR A 221 -25.25 18.58 -14.55
N SER A 222 -25.79 17.71 -15.39
CA SER A 222 -25.30 16.37 -15.70
C SER A 222 -24.27 16.50 -16.83
N GLY A 223 -23.00 16.66 -16.50
CA GLY A 223 -21.87 16.66 -17.43
C GLY A 223 -20.72 15.76 -16.93
N PRO A 224 -19.80 15.32 -17.80
CA PRO A 224 -18.69 14.46 -17.43
C PRO A 224 -17.71 15.18 -16.48
N VAL A 225 -17.18 14.45 -15.49
CA VAL A 225 -16.14 14.94 -14.55
C VAL A 225 -14.87 15.28 -15.33
N SER A 226 -14.22 16.40 -15.00
CA SER A 226 -12.94 16.74 -15.63
C SER A 226 -11.85 15.76 -15.22
N GLU A 227 -10.90 15.52 -16.12
CA GLU A 227 -9.74 14.67 -15.86
C GLU A 227 -8.95 15.12 -14.61
N THR A 228 -8.81 16.44 -14.43
CA THR A 228 -8.17 17.03 -13.25
C THR A 228 -8.89 16.67 -11.96
N GLN A 229 -10.22 16.75 -11.92
CA GLN A 229 -10.99 16.43 -10.72
C GLN A 229 -10.88 14.95 -10.34
N ARG A 230 -10.89 14.06 -11.34
CA ARG A 230 -10.66 12.62 -11.14
C ARG A 230 -9.26 12.38 -10.54
N LYS A 231 -8.22 13.00 -11.11
CA LYS A 231 -6.84 12.88 -10.66
C LYS A 231 -6.67 13.33 -9.20
N ILE A 232 -7.22 14.49 -8.84
CA ILE A 232 -7.20 15.02 -7.46
C ILE A 232 -7.88 14.07 -6.50
N SER A 233 -9.05 13.54 -6.87
CA SER A 233 -9.80 12.59 -6.04
C SER A 233 -9.02 11.29 -5.84
N ALA A 234 -8.36 10.78 -6.88
CA ALA A 234 -7.51 9.60 -6.80
C ALA A 234 -6.30 9.81 -5.89
N MET A 235 -5.64 10.98 -5.94
CA MET A 235 -4.56 11.34 -5.02
C MET A 235 -5.04 11.38 -3.58
N MET A 236 -6.13 12.10 -3.33
CA MET A 236 -6.70 12.27 -1.98
C MET A 236 -7.07 10.91 -1.37
N LEU A 237 -7.86 10.10 -2.09
CA LEU A 237 -8.30 8.80 -1.59
C LEU A 237 -7.14 7.81 -1.52
N GLY A 238 -6.22 7.81 -2.48
CA GLY A 238 -5.05 6.94 -2.47
C GLY A 238 -4.15 7.18 -1.27
N SER A 239 -3.80 8.44 -0.99
CA SER A 239 -3.00 8.80 0.18
C SER A 239 -3.75 8.51 1.48
N ALA A 240 -5.02 8.90 1.60
CA ALA A 240 -5.79 8.71 2.83
C ALA A 240 -6.06 7.23 3.14
N LEU A 241 -6.47 6.43 2.15
CA LEU A 241 -6.69 4.99 2.33
C LEU A 241 -5.38 4.22 2.52
N GLY A 242 -4.30 4.63 1.87
CA GLY A 242 -2.98 4.01 2.03
C GLY A 242 -2.46 4.14 3.45
N VAL A 243 -2.51 5.36 4.01
CA VAL A 243 -2.12 5.62 5.39
C VAL A 243 -3.08 4.95 6.37
N PHE A 244 -4.40 5.03 6.13
CA PHE A 244 -5.36 4.33 6.98
C PHE A 244 -5.14 2.81 7.00
N ALA A 245 -4.90 2.18 5.84
CA ALA A 245 -4.64 0.75 5.78
C ALA A 245 -3.32 0.38 6.46
N HIS A 246 -2.31 1.26 6.43
CA HIS A 246 -1.08 1.10 7.20
C HIS A 246 -1.37 1.10 8.72
N GLU A 247 -2.12 2.08 9.22
CA GLU A 247 -2.53 2.11 10.65
C GLU A 247 -3.41 0.92 11.05
N LEU A 248 -4.25 0.46 10.14
CA LEU A 248 -5.04 -0.75 10.34
C LEU A 248 -4.15 -2.00 10.44
N GLY A 249 -3.03 -2.04 9.74
CA GLY A 249 -2.03 -3.09 9.88
C GLY A 249 -1.50 -3.16 11.31
N HIS A 250 -1.13 -2.03 11.91
CA HIS A 250 -0.73 -1.96 13.32
C HIS A 250 -1.86 -2.39 14.25
N ALA A 251 -3.09 -1.95 13.99
CA ALA A 251 -4.25 -2.38 14.76
C ALA A 251 -4.47 -3.90 14.66
N MET A 252 -4.29 -4.52 13.50
CA MET A 252 -4.40 -5.98 13.36
C MET A 252 -3.32 -6.69 14.17
N ILE A 253 -2.07 -6.22 14.12
CA ILE A 253 -0.95 -6.78 14.91
C ILE A 253 -1.25 -6.64 16.41
N GLY A 254 -1.62 -5.46 16.87
CA GLY A 254 -1.87 -5.17 18.29
C GLY A 254 -3.13 -5.81 18.85
N GLU A 255 -4.24 -5.79 18.11
CA GLU A 255 -5.56 -6.23 18.61
C GLU A 255 -5.82 -7.72 18.38
N LEU A 256 -5.31 -8.30 17.29
CA LEU A 256 -5.47 -9.72 17.01
C LEU A 256 -4.27 -10.54 17.51
N GLY A 257 -3.14 -9.89 17.80
CA GLY A 257 -1.91 -10.58 18.20
C GLY A 257 -1.29 -11.36 17.05
N ILE A 258 -1.50 -10.92 15.81
CA ILE A 258 -0.83 -11.53 14.66
C ILE A 258 0.65 -11.14 14.64
N PRO A 259 1.57 -12.05 14.26
CA PRO A 259 2.99 -11.73 14.21
C PRO A 259 3.32 -10.77 13.06
N ALA A 260 4.15 -9.76 13.33
CA ALA A 260 4.90 -9.08 12.29
C ALA A 260 5.96 -10.03 11.70
N THR A 261 6.09 -10.08 10.37
CA THR A 261 7.02 -10.97 9.67
C THR A 261 8.36 -10.32 9.32
N GLY A 262 8.59 -9.10 9.81
CA GLY A 262 9.79 -8.29 9.60
C GLY A 262 9.77 -7.06 10.53
N SER A 263 10.34 -5.93 10.08
CA SER A 263 10.02 -4.65 10.73
C SER A 263 8.50 -4.45 10.70
N GLU A 264 7.92 -3.96 11.79
CA GLU A 264 6.48 -3.77 11.87
C GLU A 264 6.00 -2.79 10.80
N GLU A 265 6.70 -1.66 10.65
CA GLU A 265 6.46 -0.64 9.62
C GLU A 265 6.45 -1.20 8.20
N ASP A 266 7.46 -1.99 7.83
CA ASP A 266 7.53 -2.61 6.50
C ASP A 266 6.42 -3.65 6.30
N THR A 267 6.06 -4.35 7.38
CA THR A 267 4.99 -5.35 7.37
C THR A 267 3.64 -4.68 7.13
N VAL A 268 3.36 -3.55 7.77
CA VAL A 268 2.09 -2.83 7.61
C VAL A 268 2.03 -2.01 6.32
N ASP A 269 3.16 -1.55 5.78
CA ASP A 269 3.25 -1.01 4.41
C ASP A 269 2.88 -2.05 3.35
N GLU A 270 3.40 -3.28 3.50
CA GLU A 270 3.04 -4.40 2.64
C GLU A 270 1.55 -4.71 2.74
N PHE A 271 1.01 -4.78 3.97
CA PHE A 271 -0.42 -4.97 4.19
C PHE A 271 -1.26 -3.91 3.47
N SER A 272 -0.90 -2.63 3.62
CA SER A 272 -1.58 -1.52 2.95
C SER A 272 -1.59 -1.71 1.43
N ALA A 273 -0.45 -2.08 0.83
CA ALA A 273 -0.36 -2.34 -0.61
C ALA A 273 -1.19 -3.57 -1.05
N LEU A 274 -1.23 -4.65 -0.25
CA LEU A 274 -2.05 -5.84 -0.52
C LEU A 274 -3.54 -5.54 -0.47
N VAL A 275 -3.98 -4.82 0.56
CA VAL A 275 -5.37 -4.39 0.75
C VAL A 275 -5.81 -3.51 -0.41
N LEU A 276 -5.05 -2.48 -0.74
CA LEU A 276 -5.43 -1.55 -1.81
C LEU A 276 -5.41 -2.22 -3.19
N SER A 277 -4.40 -3.05 -3.48
CA SER A 277 -4.37 -3.80 -4.74
C SER A 277 -5.50 -4.82 -4.88
N SER A 278 -6.09 -5.29 -3.76
CA SER A 278 -7.24 -6.19 -3.80
C SER A 278 -8.49 -5.57 -4.46
N MET A 279 -8.61 -4.24 -4.46
CA MET A 279 -9.69 -3.51 -5.14
C MET A 279 -9.71 -3.72 -6.66
N LEU A 280 -8.59 -4.19 -7.23
CA LEU A 280 -8.42 -4.45 -8.66
C LEU A 280 -8.42 -5.94 -9.02
N ARG A 281 -8.72 -6.84 -8.07
CA ARG A 281 -8.75 -8.30 -8.34
C ARG A 281 -9.98 -8.74 -9.15
N ASP A 282 -11.15 -8.15 -8.90
CA ASP A 282 -12.39 -8.48 -9.60
C ASP A 282 -12.99 -7.27 -10.30
N THR A 283 -12.29 -6.78 -11.32
CA THR A 283 -12.79 -5.65 -12.12
C THR A 283 -13.74 -6.11 -13.23
N GLN A 284 -14.16 -7.38 -13.24
CA GLN A 284 -14.99 -7.90 -14.31
C GLN A 284 -16.37 -7.25 -14.27
N GLY A 285 -16.75 -6.57 -15.37
CA GLY A 285 -18.02 -5.83 -15.43
C GLY A 285 -17.96 -4.43 -14.79
N MET A 286 -16.83 -4.02 -14.22
CA MET A 286 -16.60 -2.62 -13.84
C MET A 286 -16.43 -1.76 -15.10
N ALA A 287 -16.92 -0.53 -15.04
CA ALA A 287 -16.75 0.43 -16.11
C ALA A 287 -15.25 0.82 -16.26
N PRO A 288 -14.71 0.99 -17.48
CA PRO A 288 -13.28 1.23 -17.68
C PRO A 288 -12.72 2.47 -16.97
N ASP A 289 -13.54 3.51 -16.83
CA ASP A 289 -13.24 4.73 -16.09
C ASP A 289 -13.11 4.50 -14.58
N MET A 290 -13.93 3.60 -14.03
CA MET A 290 -13.81 3.15 -12.63
C MET A 290 -12.52 2.36 -12.42
N VAL A 291 -12.19 1.43 -13.32
CA VAL A 291 -10.93 0.65 -13.25
C VAL A 291 -9.71 1.56 -13.34
N ALA A 292 -9.75 2.55 -14.23
CA ALA A 292 -8.70 3.56 -14.33
C ALA A 292 -8.58 4.38 -13.04
N PHE A 293 -9.70 4.80 -12.45
CA PHE A 293 -9.71 5.52 -11.18
C PHE A 293 -9.12 4.70 -10.03
N LEU A 294 -9.49 3.43 -9.88
CA LEU A 294 -8.91 2.54 -8.86
C LEU A 294 -7.41 2.32 -9.11
N THR A 295 -7.00 2.15 -10.37
CA THR A 295 -5.59 2.02 -10.73
C THR A 295 -4.80 3.28 -10.37
N GLU A 296 -5.35 4.47 -10.65
CA GLU A 296 -4.77 5.76 -10.26
C GLU A 296 -4.70 5.89 -8.72
N MET A 297 -5.76 5.54 -8.00
CA MET A 297 -5.83 5.59 -6.54
C MET A 297 -4.74 4.72 -5.88
N VAL A 298 -4.63 3.45 -6.29
CA VAL A 298 -3.61 2.52 -5.77
C VAL A 298 -2.20 2.97 -6.18
N SER A 299 -2.05 3.57 -7.37
CA SER A 299 -0.78 4.15 -7.78
C SER A 299 -0.36 5.32 -6.89
N TYR A 300 -1.30 6.21 -6.54
CA TYR A 300 -1.01 7.38 -5.69
C TYR A 300 -0.76 7.03 -4.22
N SER A 301 -1.35 5.96 -3.70
CA SER A 301 -0.97 5.46 -2.37
C SER A 301 0.50 5.04 -2.31
N THR A 302 1.02 4.47 -3.41
CA THR A 302 2.42 4.05 -3.52
C THR A 302 3.36 5.21 -3.84
N LEU A 303 2.93 6.15 -4.69
CA LEU A 303 3.71 7.35 -5.03
C LEU A 303 3.92 8.30 -3.84
N LEU A 304 3.12 8.19 -2.77
CA LEU A 304 3.37 8.90 -1.52
C LEU A 304 4.81 8.68 -1.03
N TRP A 305 5.25 7.42 -0.94
CA TRP A 305 6.61 7.07 -0.50
C TRP A 305 7.68 7.52 -1.48
N TYR A 306 7.40 7.49 -2.79
CA TYR A 306 8.34 7.97 -3.81
C TYR A 306 8.59 9.49 -3.67
N HIS A 307 7.52 10.25 -3.50
CA HIS A 307 7.59 11.71 -3.40
C HIS A 307 8.16 12.14 -2.05
N ASP A 308 7.84 11.43 -0.97
CA ASP A 308 8.46 11.63 0.34
C ASP A 308 9.97 11.39 0.28
N ALA A 309 10.41 10.25 -0.27
CA ALA A 309 11.84 9.96 -0.44
C ALA A 309 12.56 11.01 -1.30
N SER A 310 11.91 11.46 -2.38
CA SER A 310 12.44 12.50 -3.26
C SER A 310 12.62 13.84 -2.52
N ARG A 311 11.67 14.22 -1.66
CA ARG A 311 11.74 15.42 -0.83
C ARG A 311 12.84 15.31 0.23
N SER A 312 12.89 14.19 0.95
CA SER A 312 13.91 13.92 1.96
C SER A 312 15.32 14.04 1.38
N LYS A 313 15.55 13.44 0.21
CA LYS A 313 16.81 13.56 -0.53
C LYS A 313 17.14 15.00 -0.95
N GLN A 314 16.16 15.76 -1.42
CA GLN A 314 16.35 17.18 -1.79
C GLN A 314 16.68 18.06 -0.59
N GLN A 315 16.17 17.72 0.59
CA GLN A 315 16.43 18.41 1.84
C GLN A 315 17.71 17.93 2.53
N GLY A 316 18.41 16.93 1.97
CA GLY A 316 19.60 16.34 2.58
C GLY A 316 19.30 15.56 3.86
N MET A 317 18.04 15.18 4.08
CA MET A 317 17.63 14.36 5.21
C MET A 317 17.99 12.90 4.92
N GLU A 318 18.82 12.33 5.79
CA GLU A 318 19.19 10.90 5.74
C GLU A 318 18.57 10.21 6.97
N LEU A 319 17.76 9.18 6.71
CA LEU A 319 17.16 8.38 7.78
C LEU A 319 18.25 7.55 8.47
N PRO A 320 18.33 7.57 9.80
CA PRO A 320 19.24 6.70 10.53
C PRO A 320 18.92 5.22 10.26
N TRP A 321 19.95 4.37 10.16
CA TRP A 321 19.74 2.94 9.89
C TRP A 321 18.96 2.19 10.99
N TYR A 322 18.85 2.78 12.18
CA TYR A 322 18.11 2.24 13.33
C TYR A 322 16.72 2.85 13.50
N ASP A 323 16.28 3.69 12.56
CA ASP A 323 14.89 4.15 12.51
C ASP A 323 13.95 2.96 12.38
N GLU A 324 12.76 3.07 12.97
CA GLU A 324 11.74 2.02 12.88
C GLU A 324 11.20 1.89 11.44
N HIS A 325 11.23 3.00 10.69
CA HIS A 325 10.86 3.03 9.29
C HIS A 325 12.08 2.76 8.40
N SER A 326 11.87 1.92 7.40
CA SER A 326 12.79 1.84 6.27
C SER A 326 12.90 3.19 5.55
N ALA A 327 14.05 3.43 4.92
CA ALA A 327 14.24 4.59 4.03
C ALA A 327 13.09 4.67 3.00
N GLY A 328 12.63 5.89 2.68
CA GLY A 328 11.49 6.11 1.79
C GLY A 328 11.62 5.41 0.43
N GLU A 329 12.83 5.34 -0.14
CA GLU A 329 13.05 4.60 -1.39
C GLU A 329 12.84 3.07 -1.23
N ALA A 330 13.17 2.52 -0.07
CA ALA A 330 12.93 1.11 0.23
C ALA A 330 11.42 0.84 0.44
N ARG A 331 10.72 1.71 1.18
CA ARG A 331 9.26 1.66 1.34
C ARG A 331 8.56 1.69 -0.02
N PHE A 332 8.91 2.68 -0.86
CA PHE A 332 8.40 2.79 -2.22
C PHE A 332 8.66 1.55 -3.08
N ARG A 333 9.90 1.05 -3.09
CA ARG A 333 10.25 -0.14 -3.89
C ARG A 333 9.49 -1.37 -3.43
N ASN A 334 9.29 -1.55 -2.13
CA ASN A 334 8.57 -2.68 -1.56
C ASN A 334 7.08 -2.63 -1.93
N THR A 335 6.40 -1.50 -1.71
CA THR A 335 4.98 -1.36 -2.05
C THR A 335 4.72 -1.39 -3.55
N LEU A 336 5.60 -0.77 -4.37
CA LEU A 336 5.52 -0.85 -5.83
C LEU A 336 5.60 -2.30 -6.32
N CYS A 337 6.46 -3.11 -5.72
CA CYS A 337 6.59 -4.51 -6.10
C CYS A 337 5.34 -5.33 -5.74
N ILE A 338 4.69 -5.04 -4.61
CA ILE A 338 3.40 -5.66 -4.25
C ILE A 338 2.32 -5.32 -5.26
N ILE A 339 2.08 -4.04 -5.55
CA ILE A 339 1.02 -3.65 -6.48
C ILE A 339 1.34 -4.11 -7.90
N TYR A 340 2.60 -4.03 -8.36
CA TYR A 340 2.99 -4.52 -9.67
C TYR A 340 2.80 -6.02 -9.79
N GLY A 341 3.19 -6.78 -8.75
CA GLY A 341 3.01 -8.22 -8.69
C GLY A 341 1.55 -8.66 -8.65
N SER A 342 0.65 -7.82 -8.13
CA SER A 342 -0.79 -8.11 -8.12
C SER A 342 -1.42 -8.03 -9.51
N SER A 343 -0.94 -7.10 -10.35
CA SER A 343 -1.37 -6.97 -11.74
C SER A 343 -0.35 -6.16 -12.56
N PRO A 344 0.58 -6.84 -13.25
CA PRO A 344 1.49 -6.16 -14.17
C PRO A 344 0.74 -5.36 -15.24
N THR A 345 -0.44 -5.83 -15.66
CA THR A 345 -1.31 -5.16 -16.64
C THR A 345 -1.71 -3.75 -16.20
N TYR A 346 -2.15 -3.58 -14.95
CA TYR A 346 -2.59 -2.26 -14.47
C TYR A 346 -1.42 -1.35 -14.11
N PHE A 347 -0.35 -1.91 -13.55
CA PHE A 347 0.73 -1.10 -12.95
C PHE A 347 1.98 -0.97 -13.83
N LYS A 348 1.99 -1.55 -15.05
CA LYS A 348 3.08 -1.34 -16.01
C LYS A 348 3.36 0.13 -16.28
N GLY A 349 2.32 0.94 -16.46
CA GLY A 349 2.47 2.38 -16.72
C GLY A 349 3.22 3.11 -15.60
N LEU A 350 2.90 2.79 -14.34
CA LEU A 350 3.60 3.33 -13.18
C LEU A 350 5.05 2.83 -13.11
N ALA A 351 5.26 1.52 -13.27
CA ALA A 351 6.60 0.92 -13.24
C ALA A 351 7.51 1.51 -14.34
N ASP A 352 7.00 1.71 -15.55
CA ASP A 352 7.69 2.38 -16.65
C ASP A 352 8.04 3.83 -16.30
N ARG A 353 7.06 4.58 -15.77
CA ARG A 353 7.22 5.99 -15.40
C ARG A 353 8.34 6.21 -14.40
N VAL A 354 8.44 5.34 -13.40
CA VAL A 354 9.45 5.42 -12.33
C VAL A 354 10.74 4.66 -12.67
N GLN A 355 10.86 4.16 -13.91
CA GLN A 355 12.01 3.42 -14.40
C GLN A 355 12.37 2.20 -13.54
N PHE A 356 11.36 1.52 -13.00
CA PHE A 356 11.56 0.34 -12.17
C PHE A 356 12.22 -0.75 -13.02
N PRO A 357 13.37 -1.34 -12.65
CA PRO A 357 14.11 -2.21 -13.57
C PRO A 357 13.39 -3.55 -13.84
N ASP A 358 13.56 -4.09 -15.06
CA ASP A 358 12.87 -5.33 -15.49
C ASP A 358 13.24 -6.55 -14.63
N ARG A 359 14.49 -6.61 -14.15
CA ARG A 359 14.95 -7.70 -13.27
C ARG A 359 14.14 -7.73 -11.97
N GLU A 360 13.82 -6.59 -11.41
CA GLU A 360 13.07 -6.43 -10.17
C GLU A 360 11.60 -6.73 -10.43
N ARG A 361 11.03 -6.20 -11.52
CA ARG A 361 9.66 -6.52 -11.97
C ARG A 361 9.41 -8.02 -12.11
N SER A 362 10.37 -8.74 -12.70
CA SER A 362 10.24 -10.19 -12.95
C SER A 362 10.06 -11.04 -11.71
N ARG A 363 10.35 -10.50 -10.52
CA ARG A 363 10.19 -11.19 -9.23
C ARG A 363 8.91 -10.79 -8.51
N CYS A 364 8.32 -9.65 -8.87
CA CYS A 364 7.23 -9.06 -8.11
C CYS A 364 5.96 -9.91 -8.12
N GLU A 365 5.61 -10.58 -9.22
CA GLU A 365 4.45 -11.51 -9.25
C GLU A 365 4.63 -12.66 -8.26
N VAL A 366 5.84 -13.24 -8.20
CA VAL A 366 6.18 -14.31 -7.26
C VAL A 366 6.20 -13.80 -5.82
N ASP A 367 6.76 -12.61 -5.59
CA ASP A 367 6.86 -12.01 -4.27
C ASP A 367 5.48 -11.60 -3.74
N PHE A 368 4.62 -11.02 -4.58
CA PHE A 368 3.22 -10.73 -4.27
C PHE A 368 2.48 -12.01 -3.86
N ALA A 369 2.55 -13.08 -4.67
CA ALA A 369 1.88 -14.34 -4.37
C ALA A 369 2.29 -14.92 -3.01
N LYS A 370 3.59 -14.95 -2.72
CA LYS A 370 4.14 -15.44 -1.44
C LYS A 370 3.67 -14.61 -0.26
N ARG A 371 3.77 -13.29 -0.38
CA ARG A 371 3.43 -12.32 0.68
C ARG A 371 1.93 -12.29 0.95
N ASN A 372 1.12 -12.25 -0.10
CA ASN A 372 -0.33 -12.37 0.00
C ASN A 372 -0.74 -13.68 0.71
N ARG A 373 -0.11 -14.80 0.35
CA ARG A 373 -0.38 -16.10 0.99
C ARG A 373 0.05 -16.12 2.46
N ALA A 374 1.16 -15.47 2.81
CA ALA A 374 1.61 -15.37 4.19
C ALA A 374 0.58 -14.61 5.04
N TRP A 375 0.11 -13.46 4.58
CA TRP A 375 -0.94 -12.68 5.24
C TRP A 375 -2.23 -13.48 5.43
N GLU A 376 -2.66 -14.22 4.41
CA GLU A 376 -3.84 -15.08 4.53
C GLU A 376 -3.70 -16.13 5.63
N LEU A 377 -2.56 -16.82 5.69
CA LEU A 377 -2.30 -17.84 6.70
C LEU A 377 -2.23 -17.24 8.11
N ILE A 378 -1.62 -16.07 8.24
CA ILE A 378 -1.46 -15.36 9.51
C ILE A 378 -2.81 -14.88 10.05
N VAL A 379 -3.67 -14.37 9.17
CA VAL A 379 -4.98 -13.81 9.52
C VAL A 379 -6.05 -14.91 9.67
N GLN A 380 -5.87 -16.06 8.99
CA GLN A 380 -6.84 -17.18 8.96
C GLN A 380 -7.43 -17.57 10.33
N PRO A 381 -6.65 -17.67 11.43
CA PRO A 381 -7.17 -18.05 12.74
C PRO A 381 -8.20 -17.07 13.29
N PHE A 382 -8.17 -15.81 12.86
CA PHE A 382 -9.06 -14.73 13.30
C PHE A 382 -10.16 -14.42 12.29
N ALA A 383 -10.01 -14.89 11.05
CA ALA A 383 -10.99 -14.69 9.99
C ALA A 383 -12.20 -15.63 10.15
N ARG A 384 -13.39 -15.12 9.82
CA ARG A 384 -14.62 -15.90 9.67
C ARG A 384 -14.60 -16.71 8.39
N ASN A 385 -15.08 -17.94 8.49
CA ASN A 385 -15.24 -18.82 7.34
C ASN A 385 -16.47 -18.41 6.52
N GLN A 386 -16.26 -17.65 5.45
CA GLN A 386 -17.34 -17.30 4.50
C GLN A 386 -17.40 -18.28 3.32
N GLY A 387 -16.57 -19.34 3.32
CA GLY A 387 -16.41 -20.26 2.20
C GLY A 387 -15.70 -19.63 1.01
N GLY A 388 -15.42 -20.45 -0.02
CA GLY A 388 -14.79 -19.99 -1.26
C GLY A 388 -13.43 -19.31 -1.02
N GLU A 389 -13.35 -18.01 -1.34
CA GLU A 389 -12.12 -17.21 -1.30
C GLU A 389 -11.71 -16.73 0.10
N TYR A 390 -12.62 -16.83 1.09
CA TYR A 390 -12.39 -16.39 2.47
C TYR A 390 -12.50 -17.56 3.46
N PRO A 391 -11.60 -18.55 3.41
CA PRO A 391 -11.65 -19.75 4.24
C PRO A 391 -11.07 -19.51 5.65
N GLY A 392 -11.69 -18.62 6.43
CA GLY A 392 -11.31 -18.39 7.83
C GLY A 392 -11.53 -19.61 8.73
N MET A 393 -10.90 -19.63 9.92
CA MET A 393 -11.09 -20.70 10.91
C MET A 393 -12.22 -20.43 11.91
N GLN A 394 -12.66 -19.17 12.04
CA GLN A 394 -13.78 -18.82 12.91
C GLN A 394 -15.12 -19.19 12.25
N PRO A 395 -16.16 -19.55 13.01
CA PRO A 395 -17.50 -19.72 12.47
C PRO A 395 -17.97 -18.48 11.67
N ALA A 396 -18.72 -18.68 10.59
CA ALA A 396 -19.25 -17.60 9.75
C ALA A 396 -20.06 -16.55 10.55
N ASN A 397 -20.69 -16.98 11.64
CA ASN A 397 -21.50 -16.15 12.55
C ASN A 397 -20.80 -15.85 13.89
N ALA A 398 -19.48 -16.05 13.98
CA ALA A 398 -18.72 -15.73 15.19
C ALA A 398 -18.92 -14.27 15.58
N LYS A 399 -19.27 -14.03 16.84
CA LYS A 399 -19.41 -12.68 17.38
C LYS A 399 -18.02 -12.08 17.56
N GLY A 400 -17.84 -10.87 17.05
CA GLY A 400 -16.65 -10.05 17.28
C GLY A 400 -17.05 -8.69 17.79
N ALA A 401 -16.06 -7.94 18.26
CA ALA A 401 -16.23 -6.53 18.58
C ALA A 401 -16.37 -5.66 17.32
N ALA A 402 -16.82 -4.41 17.50
CA ALA A 402 -17.20 -3.53 16.40
C ALA A 402 -16.07 -2.57 16.00
N LEU A 403 -16.04 -2.20 14.71
CA LEU A 403 -15.18 -1.11 14.20
C LEU A 403 -16.03 0.14 14.00
N LYS A 404 -15.68 1.23 14.68
CA LYS A 404 -16.51 2.44 14.75
C LYS A 404 -15.80 3.63 14.15
N VAL A 405 -16.30 4.11 13.02
CA VAL A 405 -15.80 5.33 12.39
C VAL A 405 -16.51 6.55 12.96
N SER A 406 -15.74 7.58 13.29
CA SER A 406 -16.26 8.87 13.75
C SER A 406 -15.44 10.03 13.17
N TYR A 407 -16.13 11.12 12.89
CA TYR A 407 -15.55 12.34 12.34
C TYR A 407 -15.79 13.49 13.31
N GLN A 408 -14.72 13.96 13.95
CA GLN A 408 -14.78 15.14 14.79
C GLN A 408 -14.78 16.41 13.92
N PRO A 409 -15.54 17.45 14.30
CA PRO A 409 -15.56 18.71 13.57
C PRO A 409 -14.15 19.30 13.42
N SER A 410 -13.70 19.52 12.19
CA SER A 410 -12.45 20.23 11.96
C SER A 410 -12.64 21.75 12.09
N GLN A 411 -11.60 22.45 12.54
CA GLN A 411 -11.52 23.90 12.56
C GLN A 411 -10.94 24.47 11.27
N THR A 412 -10.15 23.67 10.54
CA THR A 412 -9.50 24.08 9.28
C THR A 412 -10.50 24.10 8.12
N SER A 413 -10.26 24.96 7.12
CA SER A 413 -11.08 25.00 5.90
C SER A 413 -10.96 23.70 5.10
N PHE A 414 -9.75 23.16 4.99
CA PHE A 414 -9.48 21.88 4.35
C PHE A 414 -10.23 20.74 5.05
N GLY A 415 -10.08 20.60 6.36
CA GLY A 415 -10.72 19.54 7.13
C GLY A 415 -12.25 19.63 7.10
N LYS A 416 -12.85 20.83 7.14
CA LYS A 416 -14.31 21.00 6.97
C LYS A 416 -14.81 20.51 5.61
N GLY A 417 -14.08 20.85 4.55
CA GLY A 417 -14.40 20.43 3.19
C GLY A 417 -14.27 18.91 3.03
N LEU A 418 -13.15 18.34 3.48
CA LEU A 418 -12.87 16.92 3.39
C LEU A 418 -13.80 16.08 4.28
N GLN A 419 -14.07 16.52 5.51
CA GLN A 419 -15.00 15.86 6.42
C GLN A 419 -16.37 15.69 5.77
N THR A 420 -16.90 16.78 5.17
CA THR A 420 -18.19 16.73 4.48
C THR A 420 -18.16 15.71 3.35
N GLU A 421 -17.07 15.65 2.58
CA GLU A 421 -16.93 14.69 1.50
C GLU A 421 -16.87 13.25 2.04
N LEU A 422 -15.97 12.93 2.97
CA LEU A 422 -15.82 11.58 3.52
C LEU A 422 -17.10 11.06 4.17
N GLN A 423 -17.81 11.90 4.94
CA GLN A 423 -19.10 11.55 5.53
C GLN A 423 -20.17 11.25 4.49
N ASN A 424 -20.16 11.92 3.32
CA ASN A 424 -21.09 11.64 2.24
C ASN A 424 -20.72 10.37 1.47
N LEU A 425 -19.43 10.04 1.41
CA LEU A 425 -18.95 8.85 0.72
C LEU A 425 -19.22 7.56 1.51
N HIS A 426 -19.27 7.63 2.84
CA HIS A 426 -19.32 6.47 3.75
C HIS A 426 -18.19 5.43 3.53
N LEU A 427 -17.11 5.86 2.87
CA LEU A 427 -16.05 4.98 2.40
C LEU A 427 -15.34 4.24 3.55
N PHE A 428 -14.98 4.96 4.61
CA PHE A 428 -14.30 4.37 5.76
C PHE A 428 -15.25 3.52 6.60
N GLU A 429 -16.52 3.91 6.71
CA GLU A 429 -17.57 3.14 7.37
C GLU A 429 -17.77 1.78 6.70
N GLU A 430 -17.83 1.75 5.37
CA GLU A 430 -17.99 0.52 4.62
C GLU A 430 -16.73 -0.33 4.65
N PHE A 431 -15.55 0.29 4.57
CA PHE A 431 -14.29 -0.40 4.78
C PHE A 431 -14.27 -1.08 6.16
N ALA A 432 -14.60 -0.33 7.22
CA ALA A 432 -14.65 -0.83 8.60
C ALA A 432 -15.68 -1.97 8.76
N ALA A 433 -16.89 -1.81 8.22
CA ALA A 433 -17.93 -2.83 8.25
C ALA A 433 -17.46 -4.11 7.54
N ASN A 434 -16.78 -4.00 6.41
CA ASN A 434 -16.26 -5.15 5.68
C ASN A 434 -15.20 -5.91 6.49
N ILE A 435 -14.24 -5.20 7.09
CA ILE A 435 -13.26 -5.81 7.98
C ILE A 435 -13.92 -6.46 9.20
N GLU A 436 -14.97 -5.83 9.75
CA GLU A 436 -15.79 -6.42 10.81
C GLU A 436 -16.46 -7.71 10.36
N THR A 437 -16.93 -7.82 9.11
CA THR A 437 -17.52 -9.07 8.59
C THR A 437 -16.50 -10.19 8.38
N LEU A 438 -15.27 -9.83 8.02
CA LEU A 438 -14.20 -10.78 7.72
C LEU A 438 -13.48 -11.28 8.98
N LEU A 439 -13.26 -10.43 9.98
CA LEU A 439 -12.41 -10.74 11.15
C LEU A 439 -13.17 -10.69 12.48
N VAL A 440 -12.82 -11.60 13.38
CA VAL A 440 -13.33 -11.64 14.75
C VAL A 440 -12.42 -10.78 15.64
N TRP A 441 -12.83 -9.55 15.88
CA TRP A 441 -12.12 -8.59 16.74
C TRP A 441 -12.33 -8.89 18.23
N GLN A 442 -11.27 -8.70 19.02
CA GLN A 442 -11.29 -8.98 20.47
C GLN A 442 -11.94 -7.87 21.30
N ARG A 443 -11.75 -6.61 20.89
CA ARG A 443 -12.37 -5.43 21.50
C ARG A 443 -12.71 -4.38 20.42
N ASP A 444 -13.58 -3.45 20.78
CA ASP A 444 -14.03 -2.42 19.86
C ASP A 444 -12.83 -1.57 19.42
N LEU A 445 -12.75 -1.26 18.12
CA LEU A 445 -11.72 -0.42 17.54
C LEU A 445 -12.35 0.89 17.06
N ASP A 446 -11.92 2.02 17.63
CA ASP A 446 -12.35 3.35 17.20
C ASP A 446 -11.48 3.83 16.02
N ILE A 447 -12.10 4.30 14.94
CA ILE A 447 -11.43 4.97 13.83
C ILE A 447 -11.89 6.43 13.87
N VAL A 448 -10.99 7.34 14.23
CA VAL A 448 -11.33 8.72 14.56
C VAL A 448 -10.62 9.67 13.61
N PHE A 449 -11.39 10.47 12.89
CA PHE A 449 -10.87 11.61 12.14
C PHE A 449 -10.99 12.88 12.98
N ALA A 450 -9.90 13.60 13.21
CA ALA A 450 -9.88 14.75 14.12
C ALA A 450 -8.78 15.76 13.77
N ASP A 451 -8.90 16.98 14.30
CA ASP A 451 -7.77 17.92 14.33
C ASP A 451 -6.80 17.45 15.42
N CYS A 452 -5.53 17.25 15.06
CA CYS A 452 -4.50 16.80 15.99
C CYS A 452 -3.52 17.89 16.39
N GLY A 453 -3.52 19.03 15.67
CA GLY A 453 -2.50 20.07 15.81
C GLY A 453 -1.14 19.69 15.22
N THR A 454 -1.03 18.52 14.60
CA THR A 454 0.16 18.05 13.88
C THR A 454 -0.25 17.15 12.72
N ALA A 455 0.54 17.15 11.65
CA ALA A 455 0.31 16.28 10.50
C ALA A 455 0.73 14.85 10.84
N ASN A 456 -0.24 14.00 11.21
CA ASN A 456 0.04 12.62 11.58
C ASN A 456 -1.13 11.67 11.28
N ALA A 457 -0.86 10.37 11.35
CA ALA A 457 -1.83 9.31 11.56
C ALA A 457 -1.17 8.26 12.46
N PHE A 458 -1.93 7.63 13.33
CA PHE A 458 -1.37 6.62 14.24
C PHE A 458 -2.42 5.67 14.79
N TYR A 459 -1.99 4.45 15.08
CA TYR A 459 -2.69 3.52 15.95
C TYR A 459 -2.24 3.66 17.41
N ASP A 460 -3.21 3.82 18.31
CA ASP A 460 -3.05 3.83 19.76
C ASP A 460 -3.46 2.47 20.36
N PRO A 461 -2.49 1.63 20.75
CA PRO A 461 -2.75 0.31 21.32
C PRO A 461 -3.34 0.36 22.72
N GLN A 462 -3.26 1.48 23.45
CA GLN A 462 -3.85 1.55 24.79
C GLN A 462 -5.38 1.65 24.69
N ASN A 463 -5.86 2.46 23.75
CA ASN A 463 -7.27 2.78 23.61
C ASN A 463 -7.99 2.04 22.47
N ALA A 464 -7.31 1.15 21.74
CA ALA A 464 -7.84 0.50 20.54
C ALA A 464 -8.36 1.53 19.54
N ARG A 465 -7.49 2.43 19.11
CA ARG A 465 -7.92 3.58 18.31
C ARG A 465 -6.96 3.89 17.18
N ILE A 466 -7.47 3.99 15.97
CA ILE A 466 -6.77 4.62 14.85
C ILE A 466 -7.19 6.09 14.80
N VAL A 467 -6.23 7.00 14.78
CA VAL A 467 -6.45 8.44 14.64
C VAL A 467 -5.91 8.90 13.29
N MET A 468 -6.82 9.40 12.46
CA MET A 468 -6.50 10.02 11.16
C MET A 468 -6.60 11.53 11.31
N CYS A 469 -5.46 12.22 11.43
CA CYS A 469 -5.47 13.67 11.60
C CYS A 469 -5.83 14.37 10.30
N TRP A 470 -6.70 15.37 10.36
CA TRP A 470 -7.05 16.18 9.19
C TRP A 470 -5.82 16.85 8.55
N GLU A 471 -4.90 17.33 9.39
CA GLU A 471 -3.63 17.90 8.98
C GLU A 471 -2.71 16.85 8.34
N GLY A 472 -2.79 15.60 8.80
CA GLY A 472 -2.04 14.48 8.21
C GLY A 472 -2.53 14.19 6.79
N ILE A 473 -3.85 14.05 6.62
CA ILE A 473 -4.44 13.80 5.29
C ILE A 473 -4.12 14.94 4.32
N GLU A 474 -4.18 16.19 4.77
CA GLU A 474 -3.76 17.34 3.97
C GLU A 474 -2.28 17.23 3.56
N HIS A 475 -1.40 16.93 4.52
CA HIS A 475 0.03 16.79 4.27
C HIS A 475 0.32 15.68 3.25
N PHE A 476 -0.22 14.48 3.44
CA PHE A 476 -0.01 13.35 2.52
C PHE A 476 -0.54 13.63 1.12
N PHE A 477 -1.70 14.29 1.02
CA PHE A 477 -2.24 14.75 -0.25
C PHE A 477 -1.26 15.67 -0.95
N TRP A 478 -0.76 16.72 -0.29
CA TRP A 478 0.17 17.67 -0.92
C TRP A 478 1.54 17.05 -1.22
N THR A 479 1.98 16.05 -0.46
CA THR A 479 3.19 15.27 -0.78
C THR A 479 3.09 14.59 -2.13
N VAL A 480 1.91 14.11 -2.51
CA VAL A 480 1.68 13.53 -3.84
C VAL A 480 1.29 14.60 -4.87
N ALA A 481 0.43 15.55 -4.51
CA ALA A 481 -0.23 16.43 -5.45
C ALA A 481 0.73 17.44 -6.09
N GLU A 482 1.65 18.04 -5.32
CA GLU A 482 2.57 19.07 -5.84
C GLU A 482 3.52 18.52 -6.92
N PRO A 483 4.24 17.39 -6.69
CA PRO A 483 5.10 16.82 -7.73
C PRO A 483 4.33 16.31 -8.95
N GLU A 484 3.04 16.00 -8.78
CA GLU A 484 2.13 15.55 -9.83
C GLU A 484 1.44 16.71 -10.59
N GLY A 485 1.88 17.95 -10.34
CA GLY A 485 1.48 19.14 -11.08
C GLY A 485 0.21 19.83 -10.57
N ILE A 486 -0.31 19.43 -9.40
CA ILE A 486 -1.42 20.12 -8.75
C ILE A 486 -0.85 21.24 -7.87
N THR A 487 -1.40 22.44 -8.02
CA THR A 487 -1.00 23.62 -7.24
C THR A 487 -2.21 24.16 -6.46
N LYS A 488 -1.96 24.90 -5.37
CA LYS A 488 -3.02 25.64 -4.66
C LYS A 488 -3.83 26.52 -5.62
N ALA A 489 -3.14 27.24 -6.51
CA ALA A 489 -3.76 28.04 -7.57
C ALA A 489 -4.67 27.23 -8.51
N SER A 490 -4.27 26.00 -8.88
CA SER A 490 -5.10 25.10 -9.71
C SER A 490 -6.38 24.63 -9.02
N LEU A 491 -6.43 24.70 -7.69
CA LEU A 491 -7.60 24.38 -6.86
C LEU A 491 -8.38 25.64 -6.45
N GLY A 492 -7.96 26.83 -6.89
CA GLY A 492 -8.56 28.10 -6.46
C GLY A 492 -8.29 28.45 -4.99
N LEU A 493 -7.23 27.88 -4.40
CA LEU A 493 -6.76 28.16 -3.05
C LEU A 493 -5.62 29.18 -3.16
N ASN A 494 -5.74 30.31 -2.46
CA ASN A 494 -4.70 31.35 -2.38
C ASN A 494 -3.78 31.15 -1.19
#